data_AF-A0A6N7YFX4-F1
#
_entry.id   AF-A0A6N7YFX4-F1
#
_cell.length_a   1.000
_cell.length_b   1.000
_cell.length_c   1.000
_cell.angle_alpha   90.00
_cell.angle_beta   90.00
_cell.angle_gamma   90.00
#
_symmetry.space_group_name_H-M   'P 1'
#
loop_
_entity.id
_entity.type
_entity.pdbx_description
1 polymer ?
#
loop_
_entity_poly.entity_id
_entity_poly.type
_entity_poly.pdbx_seq_one_letter_code
_entity_poly.pdbx_strand_id
1 'polypeptide(L)'
;MKYDVLVIAGTTESRQVIEKLLRANPKERILASVATELGKEMLLEYGIDIHVGRLDYDGFLTLFEENSCRKIIDASHPFARIVSETVKKAAQTAGILYERCERRNLQYNYEGIVHVKDVQEAISLLNELEGNIFLTTGVNTAAAYMAGVKDGADRLFIRVLDNISSLEGCAEAGYQKDHVFGKMPPFTVEDNVKLIKETKAEVLVSKDSGKTGGVDIKVEACRQTGIKMILIDRPR
;
A
#
# COMPACT_ATOMS: atom_id res chain seq x y z
N MET A 1 -28.79 -13.47 -9.61
CA MET A 1 -27.61 -12.66 -9.25
C MET A 1 -27.34 -12.82 -7.76
N LYS A 2 -26.17 -13.36 -7.40
CA LYS A 2 -25.82 -13.79 -6.03
C LYS A 2 -25.44 -12.62 -5.14
N TYR A 3 -24.73 -11.63 -5.69
CA TYR A 3 -24.31 -10.41 -4.99
C TYR A 3 -24.76 -9.16 -5.73
N ASP A 4 -24.92 -8.06 -5.01
CA ASP A 4 -25.22 -6.76 -5.62
C ASP A 4 -23.92 -6.02 -5.97
N VAL A 5 -22.87 -6.19 -5.16
CA VAL A 5 -21.54 -5.61 -5.41
C VAL A 5 -20.44 -6.59 -5.03
N LEU A 6 -19.42 -6.71 -5.88
CA LEU A 6 -18.15 -7.33 -5.52
C LEU A 6 -17.11 -6.22 -5.29
N VAL A 7 -16.44 -6.23 -4.13
CA VAL A 7 -15.44 -5.22 -3.77
C VAL A 7 -14.05 -5.85 -3.78
N ILE A 8 -13.15 -5.33 -4.61
CA ILE A 8 -11.72 -5.65 -4.48
C ILE A 8 -11.19 -4.86 -3.29
N ALA A 9 -10.78 -5.57 -2.25
CA ALA A 9 -10.61 -5.03 -0.91
C ALA A 9 -9.21 -5.29 -0.35
N GLY A 10 -9.01 -4.92 0.93
CA GLY A 10 -7.72 -5.00 1.62
C GLY A 10 -7.09 -3.63 1.87
N THR A 11 -7.89 -2.56 1.79
CA THR A 11 -7.50 -1.19 2.14
C THR A 11 -8.54 -0.56 3.06
N THR A 12 -8.19 0.50 3.79
CA THR A 12 -9.18 1.27 4.57
C THR A 12 -10.27 1.87 3.67
N GLU A 13 -9.97 2.16 2.42
CA GLU A 13 -10.93 2.68 1.45
C GLU A 13 -11.96 1.62 1.09
N SER A 14 -11.55 0.36 0.99
CA SER A 14 -12.51 -0.73 0.81
C SER A 14 -13.50 -0.82 1.98
N ARG A 15 -13.04 -0.58 3.23
CA ARG A 15 -13.94 -0.46 4.40
C ARG A 15 -14.92 0.70 4.24
N GLN A 16 -14.44 1.88 3.87
CA GLN A 16 -15.30 3.06 3.67
C GLN A 16 -16.33 2.85 2.57
N VAL A 17 -15.97 2.14 1.50
CA VAL A 17 -16.90 1.74 0.43
C VAL A 17 -17.97 0.80 0.99
N ILE A 18 -17.56 -0.26 1.69
CA ILE A 18 -18.46 -1.25 2.29
C ILE A 18 -19.41 -0.58 3.30
N GLU A 19 -18.88 0.23 4.21
CA GLU A 19 -19.69 0.99 5.18
C GLU A 19 -20.73 1.89 4.49
N LYS A 20 -20.35 2.60 3.43
CA LYS A 20 -21.28 3.45 2.68
C LYS A 20 -22.38 2.64 2.01
N LEU A 21 -22.04 1.51 1.41
CA LEU A 21 -23.00 0.60 0.78
C LEU A 21 -24.00 0.07 1.82
N LEU A 22 -23.50 -0.44 2.95
CA LEU A 22 -24.34 -0.99 4.02
C LEU A 22 -25.17 0.09 4.74
N ARG A 23 -24.66 1.31 4.90
CA ARG A 23 -25.45 2.43 5.44
C ARG A 23 -26.58 2.84 4.49
N ALA A 24 -26.34 2.82 3.18
CA ALA A 24 -27.35 3.16 2.19
C ALA A 24 -28.39 2.03 2.04
N ASN A 25 -27.94 0.78 2.10
CA ASN A 25 -28.78 -0.41 2.05
C ASN A 25 -28.22 -1.52 2.97
N PRO A 26 -28.77 -1.70 4.19
CA PRO A 26 -28.30 -2.72 5.12
C PRO A 26 -28.45 -4.17 4.63
N LYS A 27 -29.20 -4.40 3.55
CA LYS A 27 -29.40 -5.72 2.92
C LYS A 27 -28.58 -5.90 1.64
N GLU A 28 -27.69 -4.96 1.30
CA GLU A 28 -26.82 -5.08 0.13
C GLU A 28 -25.95 -6.33 0.27
N ARG A 29 -26.03 -7.25 -0.70
CA ARG A 29 -25.22 -8.47 -0.69
C ARG A 29 -23.85 -8.17 -1.27
N ILE A 30 -22.84 -8.17 -0.41
CA ILE A 30 -21.48 -7.78 -0.78
C ILE A 30 -20.56 -9.00 -0.67
N LEU A 31 -19.75 -9.22 -1.71
CA LEU A 31 -18.59 -10.11 -1.66
C LEU A 31 -17.31 -9.27 -1.70
N ALA A 32 -16.49 -9.33 -0.65
CA ALA A 32 -15.17 -8.72 -0.65
C ALA A 32 -14.10 -9.74 -1.07
N SER A 33 -13.19 -9.36 -1.96
CA SER A 33 -12.02 -10.17 -2.33
C SER A 33 -10.76 -9.52 -1.77
N VAL A 34 -10.02 -10.25 -0.93
CA VAL A 34 -8.79 -9.78 -0.27
C VAL A 34 -7.63 -10.74 -0.55
N ALA A 35 -6.42 -10.20 -0.68
CA ALA A 35 -5.25 -11.02 -0.97
C ALA A 35 -4.67 -11.77 0.25
N THR A 36 -5.04 -11.38 1.48
CA THR A 36 -4.40 -11.84 2.72
C THR A 36 -5.41 -12.02 3.85
N GLU A 37 -5.09 -12.89 4.82
CA GLU A 37 -5.92 -13.07 6.03
C GLU A 37 -6.06 -11.78 6.85
N LEU A 38 -5.01 -10.96 6.96
CA LEU A 38 -5.09 -9.64 7.60
C LEU A 38 -6.17 -8.77 6.94
N GLY A 39 -6.27 -8.80 5.61
CA GLY A 39 -7.31 -8.10 4.88
C GLY A 39 -8.72 -8.60 5.20
N LYS A 40 -8.89 -9.89 5.51
CA LYS A 40 -10.15 -10.48 5.94
C LYS A 40 -10.50 -10.10 7.36
N GLU A 41 -9.55 -10.20 8.30
CA GLU A 41 -9.73 -9.79 9.69
C GLU A 41 -10.27 -8.35 9.77
N MET A 42 -9.79 -7.49 8.88
CA MET A 42 -10.25 -6.12 8.77
C MET A 42 -11.74 -5.97 8.37
N LEU A 43 -12.38 -6.98 7.80
CA LEU A 43 -13.73 -6.90 7.24
C LEU A 43 -14.76 -7.75 8.00
N LEU A 44 -14.33 -8.56 8.97
CA LEU A 44 -15.22 -9.47 9.71
C LEU A 44 -16.37 -8.74 10.44
N GLU A 45 -16.16 -7.48 10.82
CA GLU A 45 -17.16 -6.67 11.53
C GLU A 45 -18.40 -6.31 10.69
N TYR A 46 -18.33 -6.41 9.35
CA TYR A 46 -19.40 -5.94 8.47
C TYR A 46 -20.44 -7.01 8.13
N GLY A 47 -20.24 -8.27 8.53
CA GLY A 47 -21.18 -9.37 8.25
C GLY A 47 -21.38 -9.65 6.76
N ILE A 48 -20.33 -9.45 5.96
CA ILE A 48 -20.32 -9.69 4.50
C ILE A 48 -19.57 -10.98 4.15
N ASP A 49 -19.77 -11.48 2.94
CA ASP A 49 -19.00 -12.61 2.43
C ASP A 49 -17.60 -12.16 1.99
N ILE A 50 -16.58 -12.97 2.28
CA ILE A 50 -15.17 -12.64 2.03
C ILE A 50 -14.48 -13.81 1.33
N HIS A 51 -13.91 -13.54 0.17
CA HIS A 51 -12.94 -14.42 -0.50
C HIS A 51 -11.52 -14.01 -0.11
N VAL A 52 -10.70 -14.98 0.31
CA VAL A 52 -9.29 -14.77 0.63
C VAL A 52 -8.42 -15.53 -0.35
N GLY A 53 -7.49 -14.83 -0.98
CA GLY A 53 -6.52 -15.42 -1.88
C GLY A 53 -6.03 -14.42 -2.91
N ARG A 54 -4.81 -14.63 -3.40
CA ARG A 54 -4.34 -13.95 -4.60
C ARG A 54 -4.96 -14.63 -5.81
N LEU A 55 -5.55 -13.83 -6.68
CA LEU A 55 -6.13 -14.28 -7.94
C LEU A 55 -5.38 -13.65 -9.10
N ASP A 56 -5.14 -14.45 -10.12
CA ASP A 56 -4.74 -13.99 -11.44
C ASP A 56 -6.00 -13.75 -12.30
N TYR A 57 -5.81 -13.53 -13.59
CA TYR A 57 -6.89 -13.24 -14.52
C TYR A 57 -7.95 -14.35 -14.55
N ASP A 58 -7.54 -15.61 -14.68
CA ASP A 58 -8.46 -16.75 -14.77
C ASP A 58 -9.13 -17.02 -13.42
N GLY A 59 -8.41 -16.82 -12.31
CA GLY A 59 -8.99 -16.84 -10.97
C GLY A 59 -10.07 -15.79 -10.78
N PHE A 60 -9.88 -14.57 -11.28
CA PHE A 60 -10.93 -13.54 -11.23
C PHE A 60 -12.13 -13.87 -12.12
N LEU A 61 -11.93 -14.42 -13.33
CA LEU A 61 -13.03 -14.87 -14.17
C LEU A 61 -13.86 -15.94 -13.46
N THR A 62 -13.20 -16.96 -12.90
CA THR A 62 -13.86 -18.03 -12.16
C THR A 62 -14.64 -17.46 -10.96
N LEU A 63 -14.03 -16.55 -10.20
CA LEU A 63 -14.70 -15.87 -9.10
C LEU A 63 -15.97 -15.14 -9.55
N PHE A 64 -15.92 -14.43 -10.68
CA PHE A 64 -17.04 -13.65 -11.21
C PHE A 64 -18.16 -14.55 -11.76
N GLU A 65 -17.81 -15.67 -12.37
CA GLU A 65 -18.76 -16.68 -12.87
C GLU A 65 -19.50 -17.38 -11.70
N GLU A 66 -18.77 -17.86 -10.70
CA GLU A 66 -19.34 -18.51 -9.52
C GLU A 66 -20.13 -17.54 -8.62
N ASN A 67 -19.81 -16.24 -8.69
CA ASN A 67 -20.35 -15.22 -7.82
C ASN A 67 -20.93 -14.04 -8.60
N SER A 68 -21.91 -14.31 -9.46
CA SER A 68 -22.61 -13.30 -10.26
C SER A 68 -22.96 -12.04 -9.45
N CYS A 69 -22.49 -10.89 -9.92
CA CYS A 69 -22.70 -9.59 -9.31
C CYS A 69 -23.11 -8.53 -10.32
N ARG A 70 -23.74 -7.44 -9.85
CA ARG A 70 -24.18 -6.35 -10.74
C ARG A 70 -23.01 -5.47 -11.17
N LYS A 71 -22.08 -5.23 -10.24
CA LYS A 71 -20.90 -4.40 -10.46
C LYS A 71 -19.74 -4.80 -9.56
N ILE A 72 -18.55 -4.44 -10.00
CA ILE A 72 -17.29 -4.56 -9.28
C ILE A 72 -16.83 -3.15 -8.90
N ILE A 73 -16.53 -2.95 -7.61
CA ILE A 73 -15.85 -1.76 -7.12
C ILE A 73 -14.41 -2.13 -6.77
N ASP A 74 -13.45 -1.63 -7.53
CA ASP A 74 -12.03 -1.77 -7.24
C ASP A 74 -11.60 -0.71 -6.22
N ALA A 75 -11.49 -1.14 -4.96
CA ALA A 75 -10.94 -0.38 -3.86
C ALA A 75 -9.57 -0.94 -3.40
N SER A 76 -8.83 -1.57 -4.32
CA SER A 76 -7.46 -2.03 -4.06
C SER A 76 -6.51 -0.85 -3.80
N HIS A 77 -5.29 -1.15 -3.37
CA HIS A 77 -4.30 -0.12 -3.05
C HIS A 77 -3.90 0.67 -4.32
N PRO A 78 -3.68 2.00 -4.28
CA PRO A 78 -3.36 2.81 -5.46
C PRO A 78 -2.15 2.31 -6.27
N PHE A 79 -1.17 1.75 -5.57
CA PHE A 79 0.04 1.16 -6.17
C PHE A 79 -0.14 -0.29 -6.63
N ALA A 80 -1.30 -0.90 -6.43
CA ALA A 80 -1.61 -2.26 -6.84
C ALA A 80 -2.05 -2.30 -8.33
N ARG A 81 -1.20 -1.74 -9.21
CA ARG A 81 -1.48 -1.59 -10.64
C ARG A 81 -1.83 -2.92 -11.30
N ILE A 82 -1.06 -3.98 -10.99
CA ILE A 82 -1.23 -5.31 -11.58
C ILE A 82 -2.64 -5.85 -11.28
N VAL A 83 -3.07 -5.85 -10.02
CA VAL A 83 -4.41 -6.37 -9.67
C VAL A 83 -5.51 -5.49 -10.25
N SER A 84 -5.37 -4.16 -10.23
CA SER A 84 -6.36 -3.26 -10.84
C SER A 84 -6.52 -3.51 -12.34
N GLU A 85 -5.43 -3.68 -13.09
CA GLU A 85 -5.47 -4.00 -14.52
C GLU A 85 -6.09 -5.37 -14.79
N THR A 86 -5.69 -6.38 -14.01
CA THR A 86 -6.21 -7.74 -14.11
C THR A 86 -7.72 -7.78 -13.86
N VAL A 87 -8.19 -7.16 -12.78
CA VAL A 87 -9.61 -7.09 -12.43
C VAL A 87 -10.40 -6.35 -13.50
N LYS A 88 -9.88 -5.20 -13.97
CA LYS A 88 -10.54 -4.42 -15.03
C LYS A 88 -10.72 -5.25 -16.30
N LYS A 89 -9.67 -5.99 -16.70
CA LYS A 89 -9.71 -6.87 -17.88
C LYS A 89 -10.70 -8.02 -17.68
N ALA A 90 -10.67 -8.70 -16.52
CA ALA A 90 -11.58 -9.79 -16.22
C ALA A 90 -13.04 -9.34 -16.15
N ALA A 91 -13.32 -8.17 -15.56
CA ALA A 91 -14.64 -7.57 -15.50
C ALA A 91 -15.19 -7.24 -16.91
N GLN A 92 -14.33 -6.71 -17.79
CA GLN A 92 -14.69 -6.44 -19.19
C GLN A 92 -15.05 -7.73 -19.93
N THR A 93 -14.25 -8.79 -19.78
CA THR A 93 -14.54 -10.10 -20.39
C THR A 93 -15.84 -10.69 -19.87
N ALA A 94 -16.12 -10.56 -18.56
CA ALA A 94 -17.35 -11.03 -17.94
C ALA A 94 -18.57 -10.12 -18.20
N GLY A 95 -18.39 -8.96 -18.85
CA GLY A 95 -19.45 -7.99 -19.11
C GLY A 95 -20.01 -7.31 -17.85
N ILE A 96 -19.23 -7.23 -16.77
CA ILE A 96 -19.64 -6.65 -15.48
C ILE A 96 -19.20 -5.19 -15.39
N LEU A 97 -20.07 -4.32 -14.87
CA LEU A 97 -19.74 -2.92 -14.64
C LEU A 97 -18.56 -2.81 -13.66
N TYR A 98 -17.50 -2.10 -14.08
CA TYR A 98 -16.31 -1.87 -13.26
C TYR A 98 -16.19 -0.40 -12.88
N GLU A 99 -16.07 -0.12 -11.58
CA GLU A 99 -15.84 1.20 -11.01
C GLU A 99 -14.55 1.16 -10.18
N ARG A 100 -13.64 2.13 -10.34
CA ARG A 100 -12.44 2.24 -9.51
C ARG A 100 -12.62 3.34 -8.47
N CYS A 101 -12.34 3.03 -7.20
CA CYS A 101 -12.39 3.99 -6.12
C CYS A 101 -11.14 4.88 -6.15
N GLU A 102 -11.26 6.05 -6.79
CA GLU A 102 -10.21 7.06 -6.79
C GLU A 102 -10.21 7.85 -5.47
N ARG A 103 -9.02 8.01 -4.88
CA ARG A 103 -8.83 8.82 -3.66
C ARG A 103 -8.63 10.28 -4.05
N ARG A 104 -9.14 11.22 -3.25
CA ARG A 104 -8.76 12.64 -3.37
C ARG A 104 -7.23 12.76 -3.23
N ASN A 105 -6.62 13.56 -4.10
CA ASN A 105 -5.23 13.95 -3.94
C ASN A 105 -5.12 14.79 -2.66
N LEU A 106 -4.31 14.32 -1.73
CA LEU A 106 -3.99 15.07 -0.53
C LEU A 106 -2.80 15.96 -0.89
N GLN A 107 -2.94 17.26 -0.71
CA GLN A 107 -1.80 18.16 -0.74
C GLN A 107 -1.16 18.13 0.65
N TYR A 108 0.13 17.80 0.69
CA TYR A 108 0.91 17.79 1.92
C TYR A 108 1.71 19.09 1.97
N ASN A 109 1.44 19.94 2.96
CA ASN A 109 2.12 21.22 3.09
C ASN A 109 3.42 21.05 3.90
N TYR A 110 4.49 20.66 3.23
CA TYR A 110 5.84 20.62 3.79
C TYR A 110 6.88 20.87 2.69
N GLU A 111 7.72 21.90 2.85
CA GLU A 111 8.71 22.31 1.85
C GLU A 111 9.82 21.27 1.62
N GLY A 112 10.04 20.38 2.59
CA GLY A 112 11.01 19.30 2.49
C GLY A 112 10.56 18.10 1.64
N ILE A 113 9.37 18.16 1.02
CA ILE A 113 8.87 17.09 0.13
C ILE A 113 9.44 17.28 -1.27
N VAL A 114 10.05 16.21 -1.79
CA VAL A 114 10.43 16.10 -3.20
C VAL A 114 9.62 14.98 -3.84
N HIS A 115 8.84 15.33 -4.86
CA HIS A 115 8.02 14.39 -5.61
C HIS A 115 8.85 13.69 -6.70
N VAL A 116 8.67 12.38 -6.83
CA VAL A 116 9.30 11.55 -7.86
C VAL A 116 8.26 10.61 -8.45
N LYS A 117 8.36 10.27 -9.74
CA LYS A 117 7.36 9.48 -10.45
C LYS A 117 7.39 7.98 -10.11
N ASP A 118 8.55 7.46 -9.72
CA ASP A 118 8.77 6.04 -9.48
C ASP A 118 9.98 5.76 -8.58
N VAL A 119 10.24 4.46 -8.33
CA VAL A 119 11.37 3.99 -7.51
C VAL A 119 12.73 4.30 -8.15
N GLN A 120 12.82 4.33 -9.49
CA GLN A 120 14.10 4.56 -10.19
C GLN A 120 14.52 6.03 -10.09
N GLU A 121 13.56 6.94 -10.21
CA GLU A 121 13.81 8.36 -9.96
C GLU A 121 14.16 8.62 -8.49
N ALA A 122 13.49 7.95 -7.54
CA ALA A 122 13.87 7.99 -6.14
C ALA A 122 15.34 7.56 -5.92
N ILE A 123 15.76 6.43 -6.51
CA ILE A 123 17.14 5.93 -6.42
C ILE A 123 18.14 6.93 -7.00
N SER A 124 17.82 7.52 -8.15
CA SER A 124 18.69 8.50 -8.81
C SER A 124 18.94 9.70 -7.90
N LEU A 125 17.89 10.25 -7.29
CA LEU A 125 17.99 11.36 -6.34
C LEU A 125 18.72 10.97 -5.05
N LEU A 126 18.48 9.77 -4.52
CA LEU A 126 19.17 9.27 -3.31
C LEU A 126 20.69 9.18 -3.51
N ASN A 127 21.14 8.86 -4.72
CA ASN A 127 22.56 8.77 -5.08
C ASN A 127 23.27 10.12 -5.22
N GLU A 128 22.53 11.23 -5.14
CA GLU A 128 23.04 12.61 -5.08
C GLU A 128 23.06 13.16 -3.64
N LEU A 129 22.53 12.41 -2.68
CA LEU A 129 22.40 12.82 -1.28
C LEU A 129 23.29 11.97 -0.37
N GLU A 130 23.82 12.58 0.68
CA GLU A 130 24.59 11.88 1.73
C GLU A 130 23.69 11.48 2.92
N GLY A 131 24.18 10.59 3.76
CA GLY A 131 23.54 10.22 5.04
C GLY A 131 22.50 9.11 4.96
N ASN A 132 21.95 8.73 6.10
CA ASN A 132 21.10 7.54 6.21
C ASN A 132 19.72 7.76 5.57
N ILE A 133 19.18 6.69 4.99
CA ILE A 133 17.92 6.69 4.25
C ILE A 133 16.96 5.76 4.98
N PHE A 134 15.78 6.28 5.32
CA PHE A 134 14.72 5.50 5.94
C PHE A 134 13.60 5.19 4.94
N LEU A 135 13.53 3.94 4.52
CA LEU A 135 12.55 3.41 3.58
C LEU A 135 11.27 2.99 4.29
N THR A 136 10.14 3.58 3.90
CA THR A 136 8.80 3.18 4.35
C THR A 136 7.93 2.67 3.19
N THR A 137 8.59 2.16 2.14
CA THR A 137 8.00 1.72 0.86
C THR A 137 7.61 0.24 0.83
N GLY A 138 8.02 -0.53 1.85
CA GLY A 138 7.71 -1.95 2.04
C GLY A 138 8.64 -2.91 1.31
N VAL A 139 8.55 -4.20 1.66
CA VAL A 139 9.48 -5.26 1.20
C VAL A 139 9.53 -5.41 -0.33
N ASN A 140 8.41 -5.19 -1.03
CA ASN A 140 8.33 -5.36 -2.49
C ASN A 140 9.27 -4.44 -3.28
N THR A 141 9.79 -3.37 -2.67
CA THR A 141 10.76 -2.46 -3.30
C THR A 141 12.15 -2.54 -2.67
N ALA A 142 12.35 -3.38 -1.65
CA ALA A 142 13.59 -3.46 -0.87
C ALA A 142 14.81 -3.80 -1.75
N ALA A 143 14.68 -4.82 -2.60
CA ALA A 143 15.75 -5.27 -3.49
C ALA A 143 16.15 -4.19 -4.52
N ALA A 144 15.18 -3.44 -5.04
CA ALA A 144 15.46 -2.36 -6.00
C ALA A 144 16.30 -1.24 -5.36
N TYR A 145 15.98 -0.84 -4.12
CA TYR A 145 16.80 0.13 -3.39
C TYR A 145 18.18 -0.40 -3.06
N MET A 146 18.29 -1.64 -2.58
CA MET A 146 19.60 -2.21 -2.24
C MET A 146 20.53 -2.29 -3.46
N ALA A 147 20.00 -2.68 -4.63
CA ALA A 147 20.79 -2.79 -5.85
C ALA A 147 21.15 -1.43 -6.47
N GLY A 148 20.31 -0.40 -6.25
CA GLY A 148 20.42 0.87 -6.97
C GLY A 148 21.08 2.01 -6.18
N VAL A 149 21.04 1.97 -4.85
CA VAL A 149 21.59 3.03 -3.99
C VAL A 149 23.06 2.74 -3.67
N LYS A 150 23.93 3.72 -3.89
CA LYS A 150 25.36 3.67 -3.54
C LYS A 150 25.51 3.42 -2.04
N ASP A 151 26.39 2.49 -1.69
CA ASP A 151 26.65 2.08 -0.30
C ASP A 151 25.38 1.66 0.46
N GLY A 152 24.39 1.12 -0.27
CA GLY A 152 23.05 0.84 0.26
C GLY A 152 23.04 -0.07 1.50
N ALA A 153 23.98 -1.01 1.59
CA ALA A 153 24.10 -1.91 2.73
C ALA A 153 24.37 -1.18 4.06
N ASP A 154 25.02 -0.01 4.01
CA ASP A 154 25.44 0.77 5.18
C ASP A 154 24.42 1.86 5.54
N ARG A 155 23.72 2.40 4.54
CA ARG A 155 22.85 3.58 4.75
C ARG A 155 21.36 3.34 4.56
N LEU A 156 20.92 2.18 4.08
CA LEU A 156 19.49 1.87 3.94
C LEU A 156 18.94 1.22 5.19
N PHE A 157 17.99 1.91 5.82
CA PHE A 157 17.16 1.42 6.90
C PHE A 157 15.74 1.24 6.38
N ILE A 158 15.09 0.12 6.68
CA ILE A 158 13.76 -0.19 6.11
C ILE A 158 12.77 -0.59 7.20
N ARG A 159 11.54 -0.05 7.12
CA ARG A 159 10.40 -0.54 7.89
C ARG A 159 9.51 -1.42 7.02
N VAL A 160 9.25 -2.63 7.49
CA VAL A 160 8.33 -3.60 6.87
C VAL A 160 7.33 -4.14 7.88
N LEU A 161 6.32 -4.87 7.41
CA LEU A 161 5.39 -5.57 8.30
C LEU A 161 6.15 -6.63 9.10
N ASP A 162 5.76 -6.82 10.36
CA ASP A 162 6.36 -7.82 11.24
C ASP A 162 5.83 -9.22 10.92
N ASN A 163 6.20 -9.75 9.76
CA ASN A 163 5.88 -11.11 9.35
C ASN A 163 7.07 -11.77 8.65
N ILE A 164 7.08 -13.11 8.66
CA ILE A 164 8.17 -13.94 8.15
C ILE A 164 8.54 -13.55 6.72
N SER A 165 7.55 -13.51 5.81
CA SER A 165 7.78 -13.17 4.40
C SER A 165 8.41 -11.80 4.19
N SER A 166 8.06 -10.80 4.99
CA SER A 166 8.61 -9.45 4.87
C SER A 166 10.05 -9.37 5.40
N LEU A 167 10.33 -10.06 6.50
CA LEU A 167 11.67 -10.10 7.11
C LEU A 167 12.65 -10.91 6.25
N GLU A 168 12.23 -12.08 5.76
CA GLU A 168 13.01 -12.91 4.83
C GLU A 168 13.29 -12.16 3.53
N GLY A 169 12.29 -11.50 2.94
CA GLY A 169 12.48 -10.69 1.73
C GLY A 169 13.46 -9.52 1.91
N CYS A 170 13.60 -8.98 3.13
CA CYS A 170 14.65 -7.98 3.41
C CYS A 170 16.03 -8.62 3.52
N ALA A 171 16.13 -9.79 4.15
CA ALA A 171 17.39 -10.52 4.27
C ALA A 171 17.91 -10.98 2.89
N GLU A 172 17.04 -11.52 2.05
CA GLU A 172 17.34 -11.88 0.66
C GLU A 172 17.78 -10.67 -0.17
N ALA A 173 17.15 -9.52 0.08
CA ALA A 173 17.53 -8.27 -0.57
C ALA A 173 18.88 -7.72 -0.08
N GLY A 174 19.49 -8.26 0.99
CA GLY A 174 20.81 -7.87 1.48
C GLY A 174 20.81 -6.88 2.65
N TYR A 175 19.68 -6.67 3.34
CA TYR A 175 19.63 -5.76 4.49
C TYR A 175 20.21 -6.42 5.75
N GLN A 176 20.99 -5.64 6.50
CA GLN A 176 21.48 -6.05 7.82
C GLN A 176 20.32 -6.13 8.82
N LYS A 177 20.41 -7.03 9.80
CA LYS A 177 19.31 -7.31 10.73
C LYS A 177 18.91 -6.08 11.55
N ASP A 178 19.89 -5.28 11.95
CA ASP A 178 19.72 -4.01 12.68
C ASP A 178 19.26 -2.84 11.80
N HIS A 179 19.23 -3.02 10.48
CA HIS A 179 18.68 -2.05 9.52
C HIS A 179 17.21 -2.35 9.15
N VAL A 180 16.64 -3.44 9.67
CA VAL A 180 15.26 -3.87 9.38
C VAL A 180 14.36 -3.70 10.61
N PHE A 181 13.32 -2.89 10.45
CA PHE A 181 12.31 -2.65 11.48
C PHE A 181 11.01 -3.35 11.10
N GLY A 182 10.82 -4.58 11.60
CA GLY A 182 9.52 -5.27 11.57
C GLY A 182 8.56 -4.60 12.56
N LYS A 183 7.46 -4.04 12.06
CA LYS A 183 6.41 -3.42 12.89
C LYS A 183 5.02 -3.64 12.30
N MET A 184 4.01 -3.69 13.16
CA MET A 184 2.61 -3.72 12.73
C MET A 184 1.97 -2.31 12.81
N PRO A 185 1.15 -1.91 11.83
CA PRO A 185 0.31 -0.72 11.94
C PRO A 185 -0.78 -0.91 13.02
N PRO A 186 -1.42 0.17 13.51
CA PRO A 186 -1.27 1.57 13.08
C PRO A 186 0.03 2.22 13.57
N PHE A 187 0.54 3.18 12.80
CA PHE A 187 1.72 3.98 13.17
C PHE A 187 1.30 5.38 13.61
N THR A 188 2.01 5.94 14.59
CA THR A 188 1.86 7.33 15.03
C THR A 188 2.95 8.23 14.45
N VAL A 189 2.82 9.55 14.61
CA VAL A 189 3.90 10.49 14.25
C VAL A 189 5.14 10.18 15.07
N GLU A 190 4.95 9.95 16.38
CA GLU A 190 6.00 9.69 17.36
C GLU A 190 6.79 8.42 17.03
N ASP A 191 6.11 7.36 16.56
CA ASP A 191 6.79 6.13 16.10
C ASP A 191 7.74 6.42 14.93
N ASN A 192 7.31 7.25 13.97
CA ASN A 192 8.14 7.61 12.83
C ASN A 192 9.30 8.53 13.27
N VAL A 193 9.05 9.51 14.15
CA VAL A 193 10.09 10.38 14.72
C VAL A 193 11.15 9.57 15.46
N LYS A 194 10.74 8.56 16.24
CA LYS A 194 11.66 7.69 16.96
C LYS A 194 12.56 6.92 16.00
N LEU A 195 12.00 6.29 14.97
CA LEU A 195 12.77 5.54 13.98
C LEU A 195 13.67 6.43 13.13
N ILE A 196 13.25 7.65 12.78
CA ILE A 196 14.11 8.63 12.09
C ILE A 196 15.34 8.96 12.95
N LYS A 197 15.14 9.20 14.25
CA LYS A 197 16.25 9.51 15.17
C LYS A 197 17.15 8.31 15.43
N GLU A 198 16.57 7.13 15.60
CA GLU A 198 17.30 5.87 15.83
C GLU A 198 18.20 5.52 14.64
N THR A 199 17.69 5.69 13.42
CA THR A 199 18.45 5.45 12.18
C THR A 199 19.32 6.62 11.76
N LYS A 200 19.23 7.78 12.43
CA LYS A 200 19.86 9.05 12.03
C LYS A 200 19.60 9.39 10.56
N ALA A 201 18.38 9.13 10.09
CA ALA A 201 18.03 9.32 8.70
C ALA A 201 17.99 10.81 8.33
N GLU A 202 18.58 11.14 7.19
CA GLU A 202 18.54 12.46 6.56
C GLU A 202 17.41 12.56 5.51
N VAL A 203 16.95 11.41 5.03
CA VAL A 203 15.86 11.27 4.06
C VAL A 203 14.92 10.15 4.47
N LEU A 204 13.62 10.40 4.38
CA LEU A 204 12.57 9.37 4.41
C LEU A 204 11.99 9.18 3.01
N VAL A 205 11.87 7.92 2.58
CA VAL A 205 11.22 7.57 1.30
C VAL A 205 9.85 6.94 1.57
N SER A 206 8.80 7.46 0.94
CA SER A 206 7.45 6.91 1.02
C SER A 206 6.78 6.88 -0.34
N LYS A 207 5.81 5.98 -0.50
CA LYS A 207 4.81 6.04 -1.56
C LYS A 207 3.70 7.01 -1.14
N ASP A 208 3.11 7.75 -2.08
CA ASP A 208 1.88 8.53 -1.82
C ASP A 208 0.67 7.60 -1.76
N SER A 209 0.62 6.79 -0.71
CA SER A 209 -0.52 5.92 -0.39
C SER A 209 -1.68 6.65 0.27
N GLY A 210 -1.64 8.00 0.33
CA GLY A 210 -2.68 8.81 0.97
C GLY A 210 -2.70 8.68 2.49
N LYS A 211 -3.77 9.23 3.11
CA LYS A 211 -3.98 9.23 4.56
C LYS A 211 -3.96 7.82 5.18
N THR A 212 -4.58 6.86 4.50
CA THR A 212 -4.61 5.46 4.93
C THR A 212 -3.22 4.84 5.03
N GLY A 213 -2.32 5.20 4.11
CA GLY A 213 -0.94 4.75 4.16
C GLY A 213 -0.06 5.52 5.14
N GLY A 214 -0.66 6.42 5.92
CA GLY A 214 0.01 7.27 6.90
C GLY A 214 0.96 8.27 6.26
N VAL A 215 0.66 8.79 5.06
CA VAL A 215 1.54 9.79 4.45
C VAL A 215 1.53 11.08 5.27
N ASP A 216 0.38 11.50 5.80
CA ASP A 216 0.23 12.67 6.68
C ASP A 216 1.10 12.55 7.95
N ILE A 217 1.05 11.41 8.64
CA ILE A 217 1.88 11.19 9.84
C ILE A 217 3.38 11.13 9.52
N LYS A 218 3.77 10.64 8.33
CA LYS A 218 5.18 10.60 7.90
C LYS A 218 5.68 12.00 7.53
N VAL A 219 4.86 12.78 6.83
CA VAL A 219 5.16 14.18 6.50
C VAL A 219 5.36 14.98 7.78
N GLU A 220 4.45 14.82 8.75
CA GLU A 220 4.55 15.47 10.04
C GLU A 220 5.80 15.04 10.81
N ALA A 221 6.14 13.75 10.80
CA ALA A 221 7.39 13.28 11.40
C ALA A 221 8.63 13.89 10.74
N CYS A 222 8.67 13.96 9.40
CA CYS A 222 9.77 14.60 8.67
C CYS A 222 9.88 16.09 9.00
N ARG A 223 8.74 16.78 9.13
CA ARG A 223 8.68 18.19 9.53
C ARG A 223 9.23 18.40 10.94
N GLN A 224 8.89 17.52 11.89
CA GLN A 224 9.38 17.61 13.27
C GLN A 224 10.89 17.30 13.39
N THR A 225 11.43 16.44 12.52
CA THR A 225 12.86 16.10 12.53
C THR A 225 13.69 16.93 11.56
N GLY A 226 13.07 17.74 10.71
CA GLY A 226 13.75 18.59 9.73
C GLY A 226 14.37 17.84 8.54
N ILE A 227 13.95 16.59 8.30
CA ILE A 227 14.53 15.74 7.25
C ILE A 227 13.79 15.90 5.93
N LYS A 228 14.44 15.57 4.81
CA LYS A 228 13.79 15.54 3.50
C LYS A 228 12.87 14.32 3.37
N MET A 229 11.79 14.48 2.61
CA MET A 229 10.89 13.40 2.27
C MET A 229 10.84 13.21 0.76
N ILE A 230 11.27 12.05 0.28
CA ILE A 230 11.05 11.66 -1.12
C ILE A 230 9.71 10.93 -1.19
N LEU A 231 8.77 11.53 -1.91
CA LEU A 231 7.41 11.01 -2.06
C LEU A 231 7.22 10.51 -3.50
N ILE A 232 7.05 9.20 -3.63
CA ILE A 232 6.77 8.56 -4.91
C ILE A 232 5.30 8.81 -5.26
N ASP A 233 5.07 9.50 -6.36
CA ASP A 233 3.75 9.80 -6.88
C ASP A 233 2.98 8.53 -7.24
N ARG A 234 1.66 8.65 -7.22
CA ARG A 234 0.77 7.55 -7.61
C ARG A 234 0.95 7.27 -9.11
N PRO A 235 0.94 6.00 -9.52
CA PRO A 235 0.81 5.67 -10.93
C PRO A 235 -0.48 6.30 -11.48
N ARG A 236 -0.38 6.95 -12.63
CA ARG A 236 -1.52 7.47 -13.38
C ARG A 236 -2.17 6.37 -14.21
#